data_AF-A0A9N8V225-F1
#
_entry.id   AF-A0A9N8V225-F1
#
_cell.length_a   1.000
_cell.length_b   1.000
_cell.length_c   1.000
_cell.angle_alpha   90.00
_cell.angle_beta   90.00
_cell.angle_gamma   90.00
#
_symmetry.space_group_name_H-M   'P 1'
#
loop_
_entity.id
_entity.type
_entity.pdbx_description
1 polymer ?
#
loop_
_entity_poly.entity_id
_entity_poly.type
_entity_poly.pdbx_seq_one_letter_code
_entity_poly.pdbx_strand_id
1 'polypeptide(L)'
;MDYSNFADPLALILQDYEDSDEKNVESKSSSDQILSGISTAALSDSLKKTTSKLQLQKQTKSTKCQNCDNVWKYKCPRCNFHSCSLDCCKIHKEKYSCNGIRSKVEFVPIEQYGYKNLMSDYVFLEDVSRTIDSAHRYIIDNKRTRKRNYNKYSHTLKRKKFNKRQQE
;
A
#
# COMPACT_ATOMS: atom_id res chain seq x y z
N MET A 1 -16.34 7.72 -23.12
CA MET A 1 -15.41 7.88 -21.98
C MET A 1 -14.54 6.66 -22.04
N ASP A 2 -13.50 6.77 -22.86
CA ASP A 2 -12.85 5.63 -23.48
C ASP A 2 -11.60 5.31 -22.67
N TYR A 3 -11.70 4.24 -21.87
CA TYR A 3 -10.71 3.78 -20.90
C TYR A 3 -9.51 3.05 -21.55
N SER A 4 -9.31 3.22 -22.86
CA SER A 4 -8.33 2.48 -23.67
C SER A 4 -6.94 3.13 -23.72
N ASN A 5 -6.71 4.25 -23.02
CA ASN A 5 -5.44 4.99 -23.01
C ASN A 5 -4.83 5.14 -21.60
N PHE A 6 -5.03 4.18 -20.70
CA PHE A 6 -4.16 4.10 -19.53
C PHE A 6 -2.92 3.31 -19.94
N ALA A 7 -1.99 3.99 -20.63
CA ALA A 7 -0.65 3.46 -20.84
C ALA A 7 -0.11 3.09 -19.46
N ASP A 8 0.26 1.81 -19.30
CA ASP A 8 0.84 1.31 -18.07
C ASP A 8 2.06 2.18 -17.74
N PRO A 9 2.03 2.96 -16.65
CA PRO A 9 3.12 3.88 -16.34
C PRO A 9 4.44 3.12 -16.10
N LEU A 10 4.39 1.82 -15.80
CA LEU A 10 5.58 0.97 -15.73
C LEU A 10 6.17 0.62 -17.10
N ALA A 11 5.35 0.51 -18.15
CA ALA A 11 5.83 0.18 -19.50
C ALA A 11 6.65 1.32 -20.11
N LEU A 12 6.28 2.57 -19.80
CA LEU A 12 7.03 3.76 -20.22
C LEU A 12 8.39 3.86 -19.52
N ILE A 13 8.46 3.46 -18.24
CA ILE A 13 9.71 3.46 -17.47
C ILE A 13 10.64 2.34 -17.93
N LEU A 14 10.11 1.20 -18.39
CA LEU A 14 10.94 0.11 -18.93
C LEU A 14 11.46 0.39 -20.34
N GLN A 15 10.75 1.17 -21.16
CA GLN A 15 11.22 1.57 -22.50
C GLN A 15 12.48 2.42 -22.44
N ASP A 16 12.64 3.23 -21.39
CA ASP A 16 13.87 4.01 -21.15
C ASP A 16 15.06 3.14 -20.69
N TYR A 17 14.80 1.88 -20.28
CA TYR A 17 15.83 0.97 -19.73
C TYR A 17 16.36 -0.05 -20.74
N GLU A 18 15.72 -0.22 -21.90
CA GLU A 18 16.13 -1.19 -22.93
C GLU A 18 17.14 -0.63 -23.97
N ASP A 19 17.48 0.66 -23.93
CA ASP A 19 18.41 1.30 -24.88
C ASP A 19 19.87 1.44 -24.35
N SER A 20 20.27 0.69 -23.33
CA SER A 20 21.63 0.76 -22.75
C SER A 20 22.38 -0.57 -22.79
N ASP A 21 22.58 -1.14 -23.97
CA ASP A 21 23.52 -2.25 -24.15
C ASP A 21 24.97 -1.79 -24.42
N GLU A 22 25.88 -2.47 -23.72
CA GLU A 22 27.30 -2.71 -24.03
C GLU A 22 28.31 -1.55 -24.02
N LYS A 23 28.90 -1.31 -22.84
CA LYS A 23 30.36 -1.09 -22.75
C LYS A 23 30.98 -1.92 -21.62
N ASN A 24 31.69 -2.95 -22.06
CA ASN A 24 32.74 -3.69 -21.37
C ASN A 24 33.66 -2.76 -20.54
N VAL A 25 33.68 -2.90 -19.21
CA VAL A 25 34.80 -2.45 -18.37
C VAL A 25 35.10 -3.48 -17.30
N GLU A 26 36.31 -4.00 -17.46
CA GLU A 26 37.03 -5.00 -16.70
C GLU A 26 37.16 -4.68 -15.20
N SER A 27 36.88 -5.69 -14.39
CA SER A 27 37.02 -5.70 -12.94
C SER A 27 38.48 -5.54 -12.53
N LYS A 28 38.84 -4.44 -11.86
CA LYS A 28 40.00 -4.38 -10.96
C LYS A 28 39.62 -3.70 -9.66
N SER A 29 39.71 -4.48 -8.59
CA SER A 29 39.79 -4.05 -7.20
C SER A 29 40.85 -2.96 -7.03
N SER A 30 40.57 -1.90 -6.25
CA SER A 30 41.51 -1.26 -5.32
C SER A 30 40.97 0.08 -4.78
N SER A 31 40.87 0.14 -3.45
CA SER A 31 41.18 1.25 -2.53
C SER A 31 40.79 2.70 -2.86
N ASP A 32 40.04 3.28 -1.91
CA ASP A 32 40.16 4.61 -1.30
C ASP A 32 40.30 5.87 -2.17
N GLN A 33 39.63 6.94 -1.70
CA GLN A 33 39.70 8.35 -2.13
C GLN A 33 38.70 8.62 -3.27
N ILE A 34 37.73 9.54 -3.17
CA ILE A 34 37.90 10.98 -2.94
C ILE A 34 36.60 11.56 -2.31
N LEU A 35 36.72 12.11 -1.09
CA LEU A 35 35.90 13.20 -0.58
C LEU A 35 36.88 14.34 -0.27
N SER A 36 37.09 15.26 -1.21
CA SER A 36 37.87 16.48 -0.96
C SER A 36 37.23 17.63 -1.70
N GLY A 37 36.34 18.35 -1.01
CA GLY A 37 35.79 19.58 -1.60
C GLY A 37 34.59 20.24 -0.93
N ILE A 38 34.25 19.96 0.34
CA ILE A 38 33.21 20.75 1.03
C ILE A 38 33.75 21.18 2.40
N SER A 39 34.13 22.46 2.49
CA SER A 39 34.57 23.11 3.73
C SER A 39 33.39 23.27 4.70
N THR A 40 33.25 22.36 5.66
CA THR A 40 32.27 22.46 6.75
C THR A 40 32.86 23.18 7.96
N ALA A 41 33.10 24.49 7.84
CA ALA A 41 33.56 25.32 8.96
C ALA A 41 32.52 26.35 9.46
N ALA A 42 31.32 26.40 8.89
CA ALA A 42 30.36 27.49 9.18
C ALA A 42 28.88 27.08 9.31
N LEU A 43 28.54 25.90 9.85
CA LEU A 43 27.13 25.52 10.10
C LEU A 43 26.86 24.88 11.48
N SER A 44 27.67 25.18 12.51
CA SER A 44 27.55 24.50 13.81
C SER A 44 26.52 25.10 14.80
N ASP A 45 25.89 26.24 14.53
CA ASP A 45 25.13 26.94 15.59
C ASP A 45 23.60 26.91 15.51
N SER A 46 23.00 26.35 14.45
CA SER A 46 21.52 26.25 14.36
C SER A 46 20.94 24.85 14.60
N LEU A 47 21.76 23.82 14.83
CA LEU A 47 21.28 22.45 15.06
C LEU A 47 21.15 22.06 16.54
N LYS A 48 20.87 23.02 17.44
CA LYS A 48 20.63 22.76 18.87
C LYS A 48 19.28 23.23 19.39
N LYS A 49 18.41 23.85 18.57
CA LYS A 49 17.16 24.47 19.04
C LYS A 49 15.84 23.85 18.55
N THR A 50 15.88 22.74 17.80
CA THR A 50 14.68 21.97 17.41
C THR A 50 14.75 20.49 17.76
N THR A 51 15.67 20.10 18.65
CA THR A 51 15.81 18.72 19.15
C THR A 51 15.04 18.45 20.45
N SER A 52 14.04 19.28 20.82
CA SER A 52 13.29 19.13 22.07
C SER A 52 11.88 18.51 21.94
N LYS A 53 11.48 17.97 20.77
CA LYS A 53 10.16 17.26 20.68
C LYS A 53 10.05 16.06 19.76
N LEU A 54 11.15 15.51 19.24
CA LEU A 54 11.15 14.14 18.73
C LEU A 54 11.74 13.24 19.81
N GLN A 55 10.88 12.87 20.77
CA GLN A 55 11.14 11.77 21.67
C GLN A 55 11.45 10.54 20.81
N LEU A 56 12.75 10.22 20.64
CA LEU A 56 13.16 8.85 20.34
C LEU A 56 12.58 8.00 21.49
N GLN A 57 11.40 7.43 21.24
CA GLN A 57 10.81 6.44 22.13
C GLN A 57 11.70 5.21 22.06
N LYS A 58 12.77 5.22 22.87
CA LYS A 58 13.51 4.04 23.28
C LYS A 58 12.44 3.03 23.70
N GLN A 59 12.19 2.04 22.85
CA GLN A 59 11.15 1.03 23.09
C GLN A 59 11.53 0.26 24.34
N THR A 60 11.10 0.75 25.50
CA THR A 60 11.04 -0.06 26.71
C THR A 60 10.03 -1.14 26.37
N LYS A 61 10.52 -2.34 26.06
CA LYS A 61 9.68 -3.52 25.83
C LYS A 61 8.93 -3.79 27.13
N SER A 62 7.78 -3.15 27.30
CA SER A 62 6.82 -3.48 28.35
C SER A 62 6.46 -4.94 28.18
N THR A 63 6.56 -5.76 29.23
CA THR A 63 6.06 -7.15 29.23
C THR A 63 4.60 -7.21 29.65
N LYS A 64 4.01 -6.09 30.07
CA LYS A 64 2.63 -6.00 30.57
C LYS A 64 1.69 -5.30 29.59
N CYS A 65 0.41 -5.64 29.71
CA CYS A 65 -0.70 -4.94 29.08
C CYS A 65 -0.73 -3.48 29.59
N GLN A 66 -1.12 -2.56 28.73
CA GLN A 66 -1.22 -1.14 29.09
C GLN A 66 -2.56 -0.78 29.75
N ASN A 67 -3.53 -1.69 29.74
CA ASN A 67 -4.85 -1.50 30.35
C ASN A 67 -4.98 -2.19 31.73
N CYS A 68 -4.17 -3.21 32.00
CA CYS A 68 -4.19 -4.01 33.23
C CYS A 68 -2.80 -4.64 33.48
N ASP A 69 -2.53 -5.17 34.66
CA ASP A 69 -1.19 -5.69 35.02
C ASP A 69 -0.81 -7.08 34.48
N ASN A 70 -1.66 -7.70 33.66
CA ASN A 70 -1.38 -8.98 33.01
C ASN A 70 -0.32 -8.87 31.91
N VAL A 71 0.32 -10.00 31.54
CA VAL A 71 1.29 -10.07 30.42
C VAL A 71 0.58 -9.78 29.09
N TRP A 72 1.15 -8.92 28.24
CA TRP A 72 0.55 -8.62 26.94
C TRP A 72 0.71 -9.78 25.96
N LYS A 73 -0.24 -9.89 25.02
CA LYS A 73 -0.27 -10.91 23.97
C LYS A 73 -0.42 -10.31 22.58
N TYR A 74 -1.11 -9.18 22.47
CA TYR A 74 -1.42 -8.52 21.21
C TYR A 74 -0.95 -7.08 21.19
N LYS A 75 -0.70 -6.57 19.98
CA LYS A 75 -0.27 -5.20 19.74
C LYS A 75 -1.15 -4.55 18.68
N CYS A 76 -1.67 -3.36 18.97
CA CYS A 76 -2.51 -2.61 18.05
C CYS A 76 -1.67 -2.09 16.86
N PRO A 77 -2.05 -2.33 15.60
CA PRO A 77 -1.23 -1.95 14.44
C PRO A 77 -1.33 -0.45 14.11
N ARG A 78 -2.28 0.29 14.71
CA ARG A 78 -2.39 1.77 14.56
C ARG A 78 -1.46 2.50 15.52
N CYS A 79 -1.59 2.22 16.81
CA CYS A 79 -0.98 3.01 17.89
C CYS A 79 0.03 2.23 18.73
N ASN A 80 0.35 0.98 18.36
CA ASN A 80 1.28 0.13 19.08
C ASN A 80 0.87 -0.21 20.54
N PHE A 81 -0.42 -0.06 20.88
CA PHE A 81 -0.95 -0.39 22.21
C PHE A 81 -0.84 -1.89 22.53
N HIS A 82 -0.28 -2.22 23.69
CA HIS A 82 -0.12 -3.61 24.15
C HIS A 82 -1.33 -4.05 24.97
N SER A 83 -1.92 -5.18 24.59
CA SER A 83 -3.14 -5.74 25.20
C SER A 83 -2.98 -7.23 25.48
N CYS A 84 -3.62 -7.73 26.54
CA CYS A 84 -3.56 -9.16 26.92
C CYS A 84 -4.76 -9.99 26.44
N SER A 85 -5.89 -9.35 26.15
CA SER A 85 -7.16 -9.99 25.80
C SER A 85 -8.01 -9.10 24.88
N LEU A 86 -9.09 -9.67 24.33
CA LEU A 86 -10.04 -8.94 23.48
C LEU A 86 -10.70 -7.77 24.23
N ASP A 87 -10.98 -7.91 25.53
CA ASP A 87 -11.60 -6.83 26.32
C ASP A 87 -10.66 -5.63 26.42
N CYS A 88 -9.38 -5.86 26.69
CA CYS A 88 -8.36 -4.80 26.65
C CYS A 88 -8.21 -4.20 25.24
N CYS A 89 -8.40 -5.01 24.19
CA CYS A 89 -8.46 -4.50 22.82
C CYS A 89 -9.67 -3.57 22.60
N LYS A 90 -10.85 -3.87 23.12
CA LYS A 90 -12.05 -3.03 22.95
C LYS A 90 -11.96 -1.75 23.78
N ILE A 91 -11.58 -1.87 25.05
CA ILE A 91 -11.46 -0.73 25.96
C ILE A 91 -10.48 0.31 25.40
N HIS A 92 -9.32 -0.09 24.87
CA HIS A 92 -8.40 0.92 24.31
C HIS A 92 -8.96 1.57 23.03
N LYS A 93 -9.70 0.82 22.20
CA LYS A 93 -10.31 1.39 20.99
C LYS A 93 -11.35 2.44 21.34
N GLU A 94 -12.18 2.18 22.35
CA GLU A 94 -13.16 3.14 22.85
C GLU A 94 -12.49 4.33 23.55
N LYS A 95 -11.60 4.06 24.51
CA LYS A 95 -10.93 5.08 25.34
C LYS A 95 -10.08 6.06 24.53
N TYR A 96 -9.42 5.58 23.48
CA TYR A 96 -8.54 6.40 22.62
C TYR A 96 -9.13 6.69 21.24
N SER A 97 -10.41 6.37 21.00
CA SER A 97 -11.05 6.50 19.68
C SER A 97 -10.18 5.91 18.55
N CYS A 98 -9.63 4.72 18.77
CA CYS A 98 -8.69 4.06 17.87
C CYS A 98 -9.41 3.06 16.96
N ASN A 99 -9.32 3.27 15.64
CA ASN A 99 -9.92 2.37 14.65
C ASN A 99 -9.17 1.02 14.53
N GLY A 100 -7.96 0.92 15.08
CA GLY A 100 -7.14 -0.29 15.02
C GLY A 100 -6.62 -0.66 13.63
N ILE A 101 -6.69 0.26 12.66
CA ILE A 101 -6.21 0.06 11.29
C ILE A 101 -4.93 0.87 11.09
N ARG A 102 -3.83 0.22 10.71
CA ARG A 102 -2.55 0.88 10.43
C ARG A 102 -2.71 1.94 9.32
N SER A 103 -2.10 3.11 9.49
CA SER A 103 -1.99 4.10 8.41
C SER A 103 -1.00 3.57 7.36
N LYS A 104 -1.44 3.38 6.11
CA LYS A 104 -0.54 2.99 5.02
C LYS A 104 0.15 4.20 4.38
N VAL A 105 -0.42 5.40 4.50
CA VAL A 105 -0.02 6.63 3.78
C VAL A 105 0.42 7.73 4.73
N GLU A 106 1.02 7.37 5.86
CA GLU A 106 1.53 8.36 6.81
C GLU A 106 2.81 9.00 6.29
N PHE A 107 2.91 10.32 6.39
CA PHE A 107 4.09 11.05 5.95
C PHE A 107 5.30 10.68 6.83
N VAL A 108 6.39 10.28 6.18
CA VAL A 108 7.68 10.06 6.82
C VAL A 108 8.70 11.01 6.21
N PRO A 109 9.39 11.85 7.01
CA PRO A 109 10.48 12.68 6.52
C PRO A 109 11.55 11.84 5.82
N ILE A 110 12.17 12.36 4.76
CA ILE A 110 13.13 11.61 3.94
C ILE A 110 14.31 11.07 4.77
N GLU A 111 14.75 11.80 5.79
CA GLU A 111 15.81 11.40 6.72
C GLU A 111 15.48 10.13 7.52
N GLN A 112 14.19 9.86 7.74
CA GLN A 112 13.67 8.70 8.47
C GLN A 112 13.09 7.64 7.53
N TYR A 113 13.11 7.89 6.22
CA TYR A 113 12.58 6.97 5.23
C TYR A 113 13.55 5.80 5.02
N GLY A 114 13.27 4.69 5.69
CA GLY A 114 14.05 3.46 5.58
C GLY A 114 13.36 2.38 4.76
N TYR A 115 14.04 1.24 4.63
CA TYR A 115 13.56 0.04 3.92
C TYR A 115 12.15 -0.42 4.33
N LYS A 116 11.78 -0.32 5.61
CA LYS A 116 10.44 -0.71 6.09
C LYS A 116 9.32 0.17 5.53
N ASN A 117 9.60 1.45 5.31
CA ASN A 117 8.63 2.38 4.73
C ASN A 117 8.51 2.09 3.23
N LEU A 118 9.64 1.93 2.54
CA LEU A 118 9.68 1.52 1.13
C LEU A 118 8.87 0.24 0.86
N MET A 119 9.07 -0.81 1.67
CA MET A 119 8.30 -2.05 1.52
C MET A 119 6.81 -1.85 1.82
N SER A 120 6.47 -0.98 2.77
CA SER A 120 5.07 -0.64 3.06
C SER A 120 4.41 0.04 1.86
N ASP A 121 5.12 0.95 1.20
CA ASP A 121 4.63 1.68 0.04
C ASP A 121 4.51 0.76 -1.18
N TYR A 122 5.51 -0.10 -1.41
CA TYR A 122 5.48 -1.10 -2.48
C TYR A 122 4.26 -2.03 -2.36
N VAL A 123 4.05 -2.63 -1.19
CA VAL A 123 2.89 -3.51 -0.94
C VAL A 123 1.58 -2.73 -1.08
N PHE A 124 1.54 -1.46 -0.66
CA PHE A 124 0.36 -0.63 -0.85
C PHE A 124 0.03 -0.41 -2.33
N LEU A 125 1.01 -0.11 -3.17
CA LEU A 125 0.81 0.05 -4.61
C LEU A 125 0.37 -1.26 -5.28
N GLU A 126 0.93 -2.39 -4.85
CA GLU A 126 0.51 -3.71 -5.33
C GLU A 126 -0.94 -4.03 -4.94
N ASP A 127 -1.33 -3.76 -3.68
CA ASP A 127 -2.71 -3.92 -3.22
C ASP A 127 -3.68 -3.09 -4.08
N VAL A 128 -3.33 -1.83 -4.39
CA VAL A 128 -4.13 -0.96 -5.25
C VAL A 128 -4.27 -1.57 -6.65
N SER A 129 -3.17 -2.02 -7.26
CA SER A 129 -3.21 -2.69 -8.57
C SER A 129 -4.13 -3.92 -8.56
N ARG A 130 -3.99 -4.80 -7.56
CA ARG A 130 -4.86 -5.99 -7.39
C ARG A 130 -6.34 -5.62 -7.22
N THR A 131 -6.64 -4.52 -6.53
CA THR A 131 -8.04 -4.06 -6.36
C THR A 131 -8.65 -3.56 -7.66
N ILE A 132 -7.88 -2.84 -8.48
CA ILE A 132 -8.30 -2.36 -9.80
C ILE A 132 -8.56 -3.56 -10.72
N ASP A 133 -7.64 -4.52 -10.75
CA ASP A 133 -7.79 -5.75 -11.54
C ASP A 133 -9.03 -6.55 -11.15
N SER A 134 -9.25 -6.70 -9.84
CA SER A 134 -10.42 -7.40 -9.31
C SER A 134 -11.73 -6.70 -9.71
N ALA A 135 -11.76 -5.37 -9.62
CA ALA A 135 -12.92 -4.58 -10.04
C ALA A 135 -13.17 -4.70 -11.54
N HIS A 136 -12.11 -4.65 -12.36
CA HIS A 136 -12.21 -4.80 -13.81
C HIS A 136 -12.78 -6.17 -14.21
N ARG A 137 -12.26 -7.26 -13.62
CA ARG A 137 -12.77 -8.63 -13.83
C ARG A 137 -14.24 -8.74 -13.40
N TYR A 138 -14.59 -8.20 -12.24
CA TYR A 138 -15.97 -8.18 -11.75
C TYR A 138 -16.93 -7.50 -12.73
N ILE A 139 -16.54 -6.37 -13.32
CA ILE A 139 -17.35 -5.65 -14.30
C ILE A 139 -17.54 -6.49 -15.58
N ILE A 140 -16.46 -7.09 -16.10
CA ILE A 140 -16.51 -7.95 -17.29
C ILE A 140 -17.44 -9.15 -17.07
N ASP A 141 -17.28 -9.83 -15.94
CA ASP A 141 -18.08 -11.02 -15.64
C ASP A 141 -19.55 -10.66 -15.43
N ASN A 142 -19.86 -9.54 -14.79
CA ASN A 142 -21.23 -9.05 -14.69
C ASN A 142 -21.86 -8.69 -16.04
N LYS A 143 -21.09 -8.11 -16.97
CA LYS A 143 -21.57 -7.88 -18.35
C LYS A 143 -21.87 -9.19 -19.07
N ARG A 144 -20.99 -10.20 -18.91
CA ARG A 144 -21.17 -11.54 -19.47
C ARG A 144 -22.41 -12.24 -18.90
N THR A 145 -22.61 -12.22 -17.58
CA THR A 145 -23.79 -12.81 -16.95
C THR A 145 -25.08 -12.11 -17.37
N ARG A 146 -25.09 -10.76 -17.42
CA ARG A 146 -26.24 -9.99 -17.94
C ARG A 146 -26.56 -10.35 -19.38
N LYS A 147 -25.57 -10.44 -20.27
CA LYS A 147 -25.78 -10.82 -21.69
C LYS A 147 -26.30 -12.25 -21.83
N ARG A 148 -25.75 -13.21 -21.05
CA ARG A 148 -26.27 -14.59 -20.99
C ARG A 148 -27.72 -14.64 -20.54
N ASN A 149 -28.06 -13.91 -19.49
CA ASN A 149 -29.43 -13.84 -18.97
C ASN A 149 -30.40 -13.22 -19.98
N TYR A 150 -30.03 -12.09 -20.61
CA TYR A 150 -30.83 -11.48 -21.68
C TYR A 150 -31.07 -12.47 -22.83
N ASN A 151 -30.03 -13.14 -23.31
CA ASN A 151 -30.15 -14.11 -24.39
C ASN A 151 -31.06 -15.30 -23.99
N LYS A 152 -30.98 -15.78 -22.75
CA LYS A 152 -31.84 -16.85 -22.21
C LYS A 152 -33.33 -16.49 -22.23
N TYR A 153 -33.69 -15.26 -21.86
CA TYR A 153 -35.07 -14.77 -21.91
C TYR A 153 -35.52 -14.32 -23.31
N SER A 154 -34.60 -13.98 -24.21
CA SER A 154 -34.95 -13.62 -25.59
C SER A 154 -35.53 -14.80 -26.39
N HIS A 155 -35.04 -16.02 -26.15
CA HIS A 155 -35.50 -17.22 -26.86
C HIS A 155 -36.91 -17.65 -26.44
N THR A 156 -37.27 -17.44 -25.17
CA THR A 156 -38.61 -17.75 -24.65
C THR A 156 -39.65 -16.73 -25.13
N LEU A 157 -39.29 -15.44 -25.20
CA LEU A 157 -40.17 -14.40 -25.75
C LEU A 157 -40.40 -14.54 -27.26
N LYS A 158 -39.37 -14.93 -28.02
CA LYS A 158 -39.51 -15.24 -29.47
C LYS A 158 -40.45 -16.44 -29.70
N ARG A 159 -40.37 -17.48 -28.85
CA ARG A 159 -41.26 -18.66 -28.94
C ARG A 159 -42.71 -18.35 -28.58
N LYS A 160 -42.97 -17.50 -27.57
CA LYS A 160 -44.32 -17.02 -27.24
C LYS A 160 -44.95 -16.18 -28.38
N LYS A 161 -44.16 -15.32 -29.04
CA LYS A 161 -44.63 -14.55 -30.21
C LYS A 161 -44.88 -15.42 -31.46
N PHE A 162 -44.19 -16.55 -31.62
CA PHE A 162 -44.48 -17.51 -32.69
C PHE A 162 -45.78 -18.26 -32.44
N ASN A 163 -45.99 -18.79 -31.22
CA ASN A 163 -47.20 -19.54 -30.87
C ASN A 163 -48.49 -18.69 -30.91
N LYS A 164 -48.40 -17.37 -30.66
CA LYS A 164 -49.55 -16.46 -30.74
C LYS A 164 -50.01 -16.19 -32.18
N ARG A 165 -49.12 -16.33 -33.18
CA ARG A 165 -49.43 -16.09 -34.61
C ARG A 165 -50.01 -17.30 -35.33
N GLN A 166 -50.01 -18.47 -34.70
CA GLN A 166 -50.52 -19.72 -35.27
C GLN A 166 -51.94 -20.06 -34.72
N GLN A 167 -52.60 -19.11 -34.06
CA GLN A 167 -53.93 -19.25 -33.44
C GLN A 167 -54.95 -18.21 -33.95
N GLU A 168 -54.60 -17.47 -34.99
CA GLU A 168 -55.48 -16.63 -35.82
C GLU A 168 -55.52 -17.23 -37.23
#